data_AF-A0AAN8IB87-F1
#
_entry.id   AF-A0AAN8IB87-F1
#
_cell.length_a   1.000
_cell.length_b   1.000
_cell.length_c   1.000
_cell.angle_alpha   90.00
_cell.angle_beta   90.00
_cell.angle_gamma   90.00
#
_symmetry.space_group_name_H-M   'P 1'
#
loop_
_entity.id
_entity.type
_entity.pdbx_description
1 polymer ?
#
loop_
_entity_poly.entity_id
_entity_poly.type
_entity_poly.pdbx_seq_one_letter_code
_entity_poly.pdbx_strand_id
1 'polypeptide(L)'
;MHPTFILILTLLPLCDSLLGLGQLQSIAVEGKLNCYGHPIKDVKVMLYDKELISDKKLDEKRTNGRGRFRVSGSKREFTNIDPKIDIYHKCGYQGPCYKKITLDVPTKYISKGDKPVQTFKVENLNLASKIEGETIACID
;
A
#
# COMPACT_ATOMS: atom_id res chain seq x y z
N MET A 1 36.54 54.33 25.70
CA MET A 1 36.84 52.91 25.47
C MET A 1 35.64 52.11 25.97
N HIS A 2 34.79 51.63 25.07
CA HIS A 2 33.66 50.75 25.41
C HIS A 2 33.98 49.37 24.84
N PRO A 3 33.93 48.28 25.63
CA PRO A 3 34.08 46.95 25.09
C PRO A 3 32.73 46.54 24.49
N THR A 4 32.68 46.39 23.18
CA THR A 4 31.54 45.78 22.49
C THR A 4 31.53 44.29 22.86
N PHE A 5 30.60 43.89 23.73
CA PHE A 5 30.33 42.48 24.01
C PHE A 5 29.72 41.84 22.76
N ILE A 6 30.55 41.13 21.99
CA ILE A 6 30.08 40.27 20.91
C ILE A 6 29.48 39.02 21.57
N LEU A 7 28.17 39.02 21.75
CA LEU A 7 27.41 37.83 22.12
C LEU A 7 27.39 36.91 20.90
N ILE A 8 28.34 35.99 20.81
CA ILE A 8 28.31 34.90 19.83
C ILE A 8 27.19 33.95 20.26
N LEU A 9 25.99 34.18 19.73
CA LEU A 9 24.90 33.22 19.79
C LEU A 9 25.32 32.05 18.89
N THR A 10 25.85 31.01 19.51
CA THR A 10 26.23 29.76 18.84
C THR A 10 25.03 29.23 18.07
N LEU A 11 25.19 29.08 16.75
CA LEU A 11 24.25 28.31 15.93
C LEU A 11 24.19 26.91 16.54
N LEU A 12 23.14 26.62 17.31
CA LEU A 12 22.70 25.25 17.54
C LEU A 12 22.45 24.68 16.14
N PRO A 13 23.18 23.65 15.67
CA PRO A 13 22.74 22.94 14.49
C PRO A 13 21.39 22.37 14.87
N LEU A 14 20.33 22.90 14.25
CA LEU A 14 19.00 22.33 14.30
C LEU A 14 19.18 20.89 13.81
N CYS A 15 19.26 19.98 14.76
CA CYS A 15 19.39 18.57 14.48
C CYS A 15 18.05 18.17 13.86
N ASP A 16 17.97 18.20 12.53
CA ASP A 16 16.81 17.83 11.71
C ASP A 16 16.43 16.34 11.82
N SER A 17 16.81 15.66 12.91
CA SER A 17 16.63 14.22 13.10
C SER A 17 15.36 13.86 13.88
N LEU A 18 14.56 14.82 14.33
CA LEU A 18 13.54 14.59 15.36
C LEU A 18 12.14 14.16 14.87
N LEU A 19 11.94 13.93 13.57
CA LEU A 19 10.64 13.49 13.02
C LEU A 19 10.67 12.10 12.34
N GLY A 20 11.70 11.29 12.63
CA GLY A 20 11.91 9.95 12.06
C GLY A 20 11.64 8.79 13.02
N LEU A 21 10.71 8.92 13.97
CA LEU A 21 10.46 7.89 14.97
C LEU A 21 9.74 6.66 14.36
N GLY A 22 10.09 5.45 14.82
CA GLY A 22 9.60 4.17 14.29
C GLY A 22 10.53 3.51 13.27
N GLN A 23 10.27 2.25 12.92
CA GLN A 23 11.06 1.49 11.95
C GLN A 23 10.51 1.73 10.54
N LEU A 24 11.37 2.08 9.58
CA LEU A 24 11.00 2.06 8.16
C LEU A 24 10.80 0.62 7.71
N GLN A 25 9.66 0.36 7.10
CA GLN A 25 9.22 -0.96 6.66
C GLN A 25 8.68 -0.89 5.25
N SER A 26 8.78 -1.99 4.52
CA SER A 26 8.32 -2.06 3.14
C SER A 26 7.68 -3.41 2.82
N ILE A 27 6.75 -3.39 1.86
CA ILE A 27 5.97 -4.54 1.44
C ILE A 27 5.78 -4.50 -0.09
N ALA A 28 5.76 -5.69 -0.72
CA ALA A 28 5.39 -5.84 -2.12
C ALA A 28 4.40 -6.99 -2.28
N VAL A 29 3.43 -6.79 -3.17
CA VAL A 29 2.45 -7.79 -3.56
C VAL A 29 2.39 -7.87 -5.08
N GLU A 30 2.43 -9.09 -5.60
CA GLU A 30 2.23 -9.37 -7.03
C GLU A 30 1.13 -10.42 -7.19
N GLY A 31 0.35 -10.31 -8.25
CA GLY A 31 -0.66 -11.32 -8.57
C GLY A 31 -1.11 -11.28 -10.01
N LYS A 32 -2.02 -12.20 -10.35
CA LYS A 32 -2.68 -12.25 -11.64
C LYS A 32 -4.18 -12.43 -11.45
N LEU A 33 -4.95 -11.55 -12.09
CA LEU A 33 -6.40 -11.54 -12.04
C LEU A 33 -6.97 -12.04 -13.38
N ASN A 34 -8.05 -12.81 -13.28
CA ASN A 34 -8.84 -13.23 -14.43
C ASN A 34 -10.33 -13.03 -14.16
N CYS A 35 -11.11 -12.98 -15.24
CA CYS A 35 -12.56 -12.91 -15.22
C CYS A 35 -13.08 -14.02 -16.13
N TYR A 36 -13.79 -14.99 -15.56
CA TYR A 36 -14.22 -16.21 -16.27
C TYR A 36 -13.06 -16.93 -16.96
N GLY A 37 -11.91 -17.04 -16.28
CA GLY A 37 -10.71 -17.72 -16.79
C GLY A 37 -9.85 -16.88 -17.75
N HIS A 38 -10.33 -15.73 -18.22
CA HIS A 38 -9.57 -14.86 -19.12
C HIS A 38 -8.84 -13.75 -18.36
N PRO A 39 -7.55 -13.47 -18.65
CA PRO A 39 -6.85 -12.36 -18.02
C PRO A 39 -7.58 -11.04 -18.20
N ILE A 40 -7.72 -10.26 -17.11
CA ILE A 40 -8.46 -8.99 -17.14
C ILE A 40 -7.52 -7.80 -16.94
N LYS A 41 -7.52 -6.89 -17.92
CA LYS A 41 -6.74 -5.65 -17.87
C LYS A 41 -7.48 -4.56 -17.11
N ASP A 42 -6.73 -3.55 -16.68
CA ASP A 42 -7.26 -2.29 -16.15
C ASP A 42 -8.12 -2.43 -14.87
N VAL A 43 -7.87 -3.48 -14.08
CA VAL A 43 -8.46 -3.63 -12.74
C VAL A 43 -7.62 -2.85 -11.74
N LYS A 44 -8.25 -1.94 -10.97
CA LYS A 44 -7.56 -1.13 -9.96
C LYS A 44 -7.22 -2.00 -8.74
N VAL A 45 -5.96 -1.95 -8.32
CA VAL A 45 -5.43 -2.63 -7.14
C VAL A 45 -4.73 -1.59 -6.28
N MET A 46 -5.12 -1.51 -5.00
CA MET A 46 -4.62 -0.52 -4.06
C MET A 46 -3.98 -1.23 -2.87
N LEU A 47 -2.76 -0.85 -2.54
CA LEU A 47 -2.05 -1.33 -1.36
C LEU A 47 -2.27 -0.33 -0.22
N TYR A 48 -2.76 -0.85 0.89
CA TYR A 48 -2.99 -0.08 2.12
C TYR A 48 -2.24 -0.70 3.28
N ASP A 49 -1.99 0.14 4.26
CA ASP A 49 -1.68 -0.23 5.63
C ASP A 49 -2.88 0.14 6.51
N LYS A 50 -3.39 -0.82 7.28
CA LYS A 50 -4.58 -0.61 8.11
C LYS A 50 -4.24 0.25 9.32
N GLU A 51 -5.13 1.17 9.61
CA GLU A 51 -4.96 2.15 10.68
C GLU A 51 -6.25 2.29 11.49
N LEU A 52 -6.15 2.76 12.73
CA LEU A 52 -7.31 2.91 13.62
C LEU A 52 -8.35 3.91 13.09
N ILE A 53 -7.89 4.98 12.43
CA ILE A 53 -8.76 6.08 11.96
C ILE A 53 -9.05 5.94 10.47
N SER A 54 -7.99 5.82 9.66
CA SER A 54 -8.13 5.75 8.20
C SER A 54 -6.91 5.10 7.60
N ASP A 55 -7.14 4.02 6.85
CA ASP A 55 -6.08 3.25 6.21
C ASP A 55 -5.16 4.14 5.38
N LYS A 56 -3.84 3.94 5.54
CA LYS A 56 -2.85 4.68 4.79
C LYS A 56 -2.61 4.01 3.44
N LYS A 57 -2.95 4.70 2.34
CA LYS A 57 -2.59 4.24 0.99
C LYS A 57 -1.07 4.28 0.80
N LEU A 58 -0.50 3.15 0.38
CA LEU A 58 0.93 3.01 0.08
C LEU A 58 1.23 3.01 -1.42
N ASP A 59 0.39 2.36 -2.23
CA ASP A 59 0.54 2.33 -3.69
C ASP A 59 -0.81 2.04 -4.38
N GLU A 60 -0.90 2.38 -5.66
CA GLU A 60 -2.06 2.13 -6.51
C GLU A 60 -1.59 1.81 -7.93
N LYS A 61 -2.07 0.69 -8.48
CA LYS A 61 -1.75 0.23 -9.83
C LYS A 61 -2.99 -0.38 -10.50
N ARG A 62 -2.86 -0.64 -11.80
CA ARG A 62 -3.85 -1.33 -12.61
C ARG A 62 -3.27 -2.58 -13.24
N THR A 63 -4.06 -3.64 -13.39
CA THR A 63 -3.60 -4.85 -14.07
C THR A 63 -3.25 -4.57 -15.53
N ASN A 64 -2.17 -5.18 -16.02
CA ASN A 64 -1.78 -5.08 -17.43
C ASN A 64 -2.61 -6.01 -18.34
N GLY A 65 -2.30 -6.04 -19.63
CA GLY A 65 -2.99 -6.89 -20.63
C GLY A 65 -2.91 -8.40 -20.35
N ARG A 66 -1.99 -8.86 -19.50
CA ARG A 66 -1.88 -10.26 -19.06
C ARG A 66 -2.54 -10.51 -17.69
N GLY A 67 -3.31 -9.54 -17.20
CA GLY A 67 -3.98 -9.57 -15.89
C GLY A 67 -3.04 -9.42 -14.70
N ARG A 68 -1.75 -9.10 -14.91
CA ARG A 68 -0.76 -9.01 -13.81
C ARG A 68 -0.75 -7.63 -13.19
N PHE A 69 -0.57 -7.57 -11.88
CA PHE A 69 -0.30 -6.34 -11.13
C PHE A 69 0.88 -6.57 -10.18
N ARG A 70 1.59 -5.48 -9.84
CA ARG A 70 2.53 -5.45 -8.72
C ARG A 70 2.38 -4.11 -8.02
N VAL A 71 2.06 -4.13 -6.73
CA VAL A 71 1.99 -2.95 -5.86
C VAL A 71 3.07 -3.06 -4.80
N SER A 72 3.70 -1.94 -4.44
CA SER A 72 4.71 -1.92 -3.38
C SER A 72 4.84 -0.54 -2.77
N GLY A 73 5.06 -0.49 -1.47
CA GLY A 73 5.29 0.76 -0.76
C GLY A 73 6.01 0.56 0.56
N SER A 74 6.31 1.68 1.21
CA SER A 74 7.00 1.71 2.49
C SER A 74 6.38 2.74 3.40
N LYS A 75 6.42 2.48 4.71
CA LYS A 75 5.93 3.38 5.75
C LYS A 75 6.82 3.24 6.97
N ARG A 76 6.97 4.33 7.73
CA ARG A 76 7.63 4.30 9.04
C ARG A 76 6.56 4.12 10.12
N GLU A 77 6.76 3.13 10.98
CA GLU A 77 5.84 2.79 12.05
C GLU A 77 6.56 2.14 13.23
N PHE A 78 6.08 2.35 14.46
CA PHE A 78 6.67 1.75 15.66
C PHE A 78 6.44 0.24 15.73
N THR A 79 5.23 -0.19 15.34
CA THR A 79 4.82 -1.57 15.18
C THR A 79 5.02 -2.04 13.74
N ASN A 80 4.72 -3.31 13.46
CA ASN A 80 4.64 -3.75 12.07
C ASN A 80 3.47 -3.04 11.38
N ILE A 81 3.67 -2.67 10.11
CA ILE A 81 2.53 -2.32 9.23
C ILE A 81 1.55 -3.50 9.17
N ASP A 82 0.26 -3.25 8.96
CA ASP A 82 -0.82 -4.22 8.74
C ASP A 82 -1.31 -4.13 7.27
N PRO A 83 -0.56 -4.74 6.33
CA PRO A 83 -0.79 -4.53 4.92
C PRO A 83 -2.01 -5.30 4.41
N LYS A 84 -2.76 -4.67 3.50
CA LYS A 84 -3.83 -5.29 2.72
C LYS A 84 -3.84 -4.77 1.29
N ILE A 85 -4.46 -5.52 0.38
CA ILE A 85 -4.80 -5.02 -0.95
C ILE A 85 -6.31 -4.98 -1.16
N ASP A 86 -6.76 -3.91 -1.79
CA ASP A 86 -8.14 -3.75 -2.24
C ASP A 86 -8.17 -3.84 -3.77
N ILE A 87 -9.01 -4.72 -4.30
CA ILE A 87 -9.17 -4.99 -5.73
C ILE A 87 -10.57 -4.53 -6.16
N TYR A 88 -10.64 -3.61 -7.11
CA TYR A 88 -11.88 -3.01 -7.59
C TYR A 88 -12.17 -3.43 -9.04
N HIS A 89 -13.28 -4.13 -9.27
CA HIS A 89 -13.60 -4.70 -10.58
C HIS A 89 -15.08 -4.62 -10.96
N LYS A 90 -15.33 -4.84 -12.27
CA LYS A 90 -16.66 -4.95 -12.89
C LYS A 90 -16.91 -6.36 -13.47
N CYS A 91 -16.02 -7.32 -13.22
CA CYS A 91 -16.22 -8.70 -13.70
C CYS A 91 -17.58 -9.24 -13.23
N GLY A 92 -18.44 -9.64 -14.17
CA GLY A 92 -19.80 -10.12 -13.87
C GLY A 92 -20.71 -9.10 -13.16
N TYR A 93 -20.42 -7.80 -13.26
CA TYR A 93 -21.15 -6.76 -12.54
C TYR A 93 -21.34 -5.49 -13.36
N GLN A 94 -22.59 -5.04 -13.52
CA GLN A 94 -22.98 -3.89 -14.34
C GLN A 94 -23.50 -2.70 -13.52
N GLY A 95 -23.36 -2.71 -12.20
CA GLY A 95 -23.79 -1.58 -11.37
C GLY A 95 -22.94 -0.31 -11.54
N PRO A 96 -23.32 0.82 -10.94
CA PRO A 96 -22.64 2.11 -11.11
C PRO A 96 -21.22 2.12 -10.53
N CYS A 97 -21.00 1.44 -9.41
CA CYS A 97 -19.71 1.39 -8.70
C CYS A 97 -18.97 0.07 -8.94
N TYR A 98 -18.01 -0.32 -8.11
CA TYR A 98 -17.18 -1.51 -8.34
C TYR A 98 -17.44 -2.56 -7.26
N LYS A 99 -17.32 -3.84 -7.64
CA LYS A 99 -17.09 -4.90 -6.66
C LYS A 99 -15.71 -4.70 -6.06
N LYS A 100 -15.61 -4.79 -4.74
CA LYS A 100 -14.39 -4.64 -3.96
C LYS A 100 -14.11 -5.94 -3.22
N ILE A 101 -12.90 -6.48 -3.42
CA ILE A 101 -12.34 -7.58 -2.65
C ILE A 101 -11.17 -7.03 -1.83
N THR A 102 -11.15 -7.36 -0.55
CA THR A 102 -10.05 -7.02 0.36
C THR A 102 -9.29 -8.29 0.69
N LEU A 103 -7.96 -8.30 0.49
CA LEU A 103 -7.10 -9.40 0.88
C LEU A 103 -6.02 -8.92 1.85
N ASP A 104 -5.93 -9.56 2.99
CA ASP A 104 -4.85 -9.30 3.95
C ASP A 104 -3.53 -9.87 3.43
N VAL A 105 -2.47 -9.09 3.58
CA VAL A 105 -1.12 -9.46 3.17
C VAL A 105 -0.38 -9.95 4.41
N PRO A 106 0.14 -11.19 4.44
CA PRO A 106 0.78 -11.71 5.65
C PRO A 106 1.98 -10.87 6.06
N THR A 107 2.01 -10.45 7.32
CA THR A 107 3.06 -9.60 7.90
C THR A 107 4.46 -10.19 7.79
N LYS A 108 4.59 -11.52 7.63
CA LYS A 108 5.86 -12.21 7.33
C LYS A 108 6.53 -11.76 6.02
N TYR A 109 5.82 -11.04 5.15
CA TYR A 109 6.40 -10.45 3.93
C TYR A 109 6.93 -9.03 4.10
N ILE A 110 6.75 -8.43 5.28
CA ILE A 110 7.28 -7.11 5.60
C ILE A 110 8.81 -7.19 5.69
N SER A 111 9.47 -6.26 5.02
CA SER A 111 10.92 -6.08 5.05
C SER A 111 11.28 -4.85 5.87
N LYS A 112 12.45 -4.87 6.52
CA LYS A 112 13.03 -3.66 7.12
C LYS A 112 13.63 -2.79 6.02
N GLY A 113 13.45 -1.48 6.11
CA GLY A 113 13.95 -0.51 5.12
C GLY A 113 12.92 -0.14 4.06
N ASP A 114 13.35 0.69 3.12
CA ASP A 114 12.53 1.30 2.05
C ASP A 114 12.17 0.33 0.92
N LYS A 115 12.95 -0.75 0.75
CA LYS A 115 12.81 -1.71 -0.36
C LYS A 115 12.40 -3.09 0.12
N PRO A 116 11.31 -3.67 -0.42
CA PRO A 116 10.90 -5.03 -0.10
C PRO A 116 11.96 -6.04 -0.55
N VAL A 117 12.39 -6.91 0.36
CA VAL A 117 13.33 -8.02 0.09
C VAL A 117 12.58 -9.24 -0.45
N GLN A 118 11.30 -9.37 -0.11
CA GLN A 118 10.41 -10.42 -0.59
C GLN A 118 9.10 -9.84 -1.13
N THR A 119 8.39 -10.64 -1.91
CA THR A 119 7.10 -10.26 -2.51
C THR A 119 6.07 -11.33 -2.17
N PHE A 120 4.94 -10.92 -1.61
CA PHE A 120 3.80 -11.80 -1.43
C PHE A 120 3.13 -12.05 -2.79
N LYS A 121 2.92 -13.33 -3.13
CA LYS A 121 2.27 -13.71 -4.38
C LYS A 121 0.82 -14.08 -4.11
N VAL A 122 -0.09 -13.34 -4.70
CA VAL A 122 -1.50 -13.70 -4.77
C VAL A 122 -1.64 -14.67 -5.93
N GLU A 123 -2.08 -15.90 -5.62
CA GLU A 123 -2.39 -16.93 -6.61
C GLU A 123 -3.42 -16.43 -7.63
N ASN A 124 -3.51 -17.10 -8.79
CA ASN A 124 -4.42 -16.68 -9.87
C ASN A 124 -5.87 -16.55 -9.35
N LEU A 125 -6.34 -15.30 -9.21
CA LEU A 125 -7.66 -15.01 -8.65
C LEU A 125 -8.67 -14.81 -9.77
N ASN A 126 -9.72 -15.65 -9.79
CA ASN A 126 -10.86 -15.49 -10.70
C ASN A 126 -11.94 -14.61 -10.06
N LEU A 127 -12.06 -13.39 -10.56
CA LEU A 127 -12.99 -12.36 -10.08
C LEU A 127 -14.47 -12.65 -10.40
N ALA A 128 -14.76 -13.70 -11.17
CA ALA A 128 -16.13 -14.17 -11.39
C ALA A 128 -16.63 -15.11 -10.28
N SER A 129 -15.74 -15.58 -9.40
CA SER A 129 -16.10 -16.53 -8.34
C SER A 129 -16.85 -15.82 -7.21
N LYS A 130 -17.62 -16.59 -6.42
CA LYS A 130 -18.16 -16.09 -5.16
C LYS A 130 -17.01 -15.95 -4.16
N ILE A 131 -16.63 -14.70 -3.85
CA ILE A 131 -15.57 -14.38 -2.90
C ILE A 131 -16.22 -13.87 -1.63
N GLU A 132 -15.91 -14.49 -0.49
CA GLU A 132 -16.43 -14.07 0.81
C GLU A 132 -15.90 -12.68 1.17
N GLY A 133 -16.76 -11.84 1.73
CA GLY A 133 -16.41 -10.46 2.07
C GLY A 133 -16.35 -9.49 0.89
N GLU A 134 -16.76 -9.91 -0.32
CA GLU A 134 -16.94 -8.98 -1.45
C GLU A 134 -18.01 -7.92 -1.12
N THR A 135 -17.69 -6.65 -1.37
CA THR A 135 -18.57 -5.50 -1.15
C THR A 135 -18.74 -4.68 -2.42
N ILE A 136 -19.63 -3.69 -2.41
CA ILE A 136 -19.71 -2.66 -3.45
C ILE A 136 -19.12 -1.37 -2.91
N ALA A 137 -18.16 -0.80 -3.65
CA ALA A 137 -17.52 0.46 -3.30
C ALA A 137 -17.38 1.36 -4.52
N CYS A 138 -17.71 2.63 -4.34
CA CYS A 138 -17.46 3.68 -5.32
C CYS A 138 -16.08 4.27 -5.03
N ILE A 139 -15.32 4.48 -6.09
CA ILE A 139 -14.00 5.09 -6.03
C ILE A 139 -14.01 6.22 -7.05
N ASP A 140 -13.48 7.37 -6.64
CA ASP A 140 -13.32 8.53 -7.50
C ASP A 140 -12.14 8.35 -8.48
#